data_AF-E1VD14-F1
#
_entry.id   AF-E1VD14-F1
#
_cell.length_a   1.000
_cell.length_b   1.000
_cell.length_c   1.000
_cell.angle_alpha   90.00
_cell.angle_beta   90.00
_cell.angle_gamma   90.00
#
_symmetry.space_group_name_H-M   'P 1'
#
loop_
_entity.id
_entity.type
_entity.pdbx_description
1 polymer ?
#
loop_
_entity_poly.entity_id
_entity_poly.type
_entity_poly.pdbx_seq_one_letter_code
_entity_poly.pdbx_strand_id
1 'polypeptide(L)'
;MFATSFGLAHSGRVLLAPSHNAAACSTSYITQVCPLASSRSQRSLGRRDRVPCVFPRPTGRHETSWAARAFSTSDPGPLAVCADASSKNPLERLRVTPLTERGARAALLQELDLTWSEWEERYQPTPAERCLAEELGVGQSTVMLAAVQNPGLSALDAASQVLPSVRALRSAGIGAQDAWFLVSKRWQLLAQPAALSRWLDFLGVYGMQPGDCQNFLLRSQPSFLAATTLYQAGQVVTFLKGLGLKDGMLAARVLCVWPELLGRDVDAQLRPVVTFLMSLGLEVAGVGRAVVLWPEILLKDVEGQLAPWVAYLRGLGCTTAQVAEVVCLCPHLLGFKPEEVFGGVLAALSDVGISAADARDMVSASLAFLITPSASAAVRAAVDCLQQQGFTKEQIRAMALTRPELLAVKPQDLDRSLRFVRETIGGDNGTVLSCPLLLANPLGQVLGPRYSFIQKQGLAHKYTKRDVVAGGADRTDGASGSGSDGSASSSGNSTGGFESYKLLMAEDDAWCASLGLSVNEYQGFKLVWDEEYSLQLHQEAASEFKAELKKLGIYEGT
;
A
#
# COMPACT_ATOMS: atom_id res chain seq x y z
N MET A 1 -22.74 14.77 -29.73
CA MET A 1 -23.84 15.64 -29.28
C MET A 1 -24.24 15.18 -27.88
N PHE A 2 -24.39 16.13 -26.94
CA PHE A 2 -24.59 16.00 -25.49
C PHE A 2 -23.33 15.55 -24.72
N ALA A 3 -22.56 16.39 -24.02
CA ALA A 3 -22.77 17.57 -23.16
C ALA A 3 -23.31 17.24 -21.75
N THR A 4 -22.38 17.32 -20.77
CA THR A 4 -22.46 17.98 -19.45
C THR A 4 -23.70 17.85 -18.57
N SER A 5 -23.48 17.51 -17.28
CA SER A 5 -23.74 18.42 -16.14
C SER A 5 -23.23 17.87 -14.80
N PHE A 6 -22.26 18.59 -14.24
CA PHE A 6 -21.81 18.60 -12.85
C PHE A 6 -22.82 19.41 -12.00
N GLY A 7 -23.05 19.01 -10.76
CA GLY A 7 -23.75 19.80 -9.74
C GLY A 7 -22.89 19.96 -8.50
N LEU A 8 -22.23 21.12 -8.38
CA LEU A 8 -21.51 21.60 -7.20
C LEU A 8 -22.48 22.07 -6.11
N ALA A 9 -22.17 21.78 -4.85
CA ALA A 9 -22.62 22.56 -3.70
C ALA A 9 -21.42 22.91 -2.82
N HIS A 10 -21.20 24.21 -2.62
CA HIS A 10 -20.13 24.82 -1.85
C HIS A 10 -20.62 25.27 -0.46
N SER A 11 -19.69 25.27 0.50
CA SER A 11 -19.49 26.17 1.67
C SER A 11 -19.38 25.41 3.00
N GLY A 12 -18.43 25.69 3.90
CA GLY A 12 -17.35 26.67 3.87
C GLY A 12 -16.39 26.56 5.08
N ARG A 13 -15.24 27.23 4.91
CA ARG A 13 -14.32 27.87 5.88
C ARG A 13 -13.61 27.08 7.02
N VAL A 14 -12.32 26.85 6.77
CA VAL A 14 -11.11 27.36 7.49
C VAL A 14 -11.06 27.24 9.02
N LEU A 15 -10.05 26.49 9.51
CA LEU A 15 -9.19 26.87 10.64
C LEU A 15 -7.76 26.32 10.43
N LEU A 16 -6.79 27.24 10.43
CA LEU A 16 -5.34 27.05 10.28
C LEU A 16 -4.70 26.53 11.60
N ALA A 17 -3.76 25.59 11.50
CA ALA A 17 -2.70 25.32 12.50
C ALA A 17 -1.58 24.43 11.86
N PRO A 18 -0.33 24.48 12.36
CA PRO A 18 0.88 24.63 11.53
C PRO A 18 1.53 23.34 11.04
N SER A 19 2.31 23.53 9.98
CA SER A 19 3.15 22.59 9.23
C SER A 19 4.31 22.04 10.06
N HIS A 20 4.36 20.71 10.18
CA HIS A 20 5.60 19.96 10.32
C HIS A 20 5.69 18.98 9.15
N ASN A 21 6.66 19.26 8.29
CA ASN A 21 6.81 18.69 6.96
C ASN A 21 7.47 17.29 7.02
N ALA A 22 6.71 16.29 7.48
CA ALA A 22 7.13 14.89 7.55
C ALA A 22 6.11 13.88 6.96
N ALA A 23 5.06 14.35 6.30
CA ALA A 23 3.89 13.50 5.97
C ALA A 23 3.63 13.26 4.46
N ALA A 24 4.48 13.72 3.54
CA ALA A 24 4.19 13.60 2.11
C ALA A 24 4.54 12.23 1.49
N CYS A 25 5.45 11.44 2.09
CA CYS A 25 5.90 10.18 1.49
C CYS A 25 5.06 8.96 1.91
N SER A 26 4.31 9.00 3.02
CA SER A 26 3.56 7.83 3.49
C SER A 26 2.17 7.67 2.86
N THR A 27 1.55 8.74 2.36
CA THR A 27 0.15 8.68 1.91
C THR A 27 -0.03 7.96 0.56
N SER A 28 1.00 7.97 -0.30
CA SER A 28 0.95 7.28 -1.60
C SER A 28 1.30 5.78 -1.52
N TYR A 29 1.93 5.33 -0.43
CA TYR A 29 2.30 3.91 -0.21
C TYR A 29 1.20 3.10 0.49
N ILE A 30 0.25 3.76 1.17
CA ILE A 30 -0.83 3.12 1.95
C ILE A 30 -1.85 2.39 1.06
N THR A 31 -1.97 2.75 -0.22
CA THR A 31 -2.97 2.18 -1.15
C THR A 31 -2.47 1.03 -2.03
N GLN A 32 -1.18 0.65 -1.98
CA GLN A 32 -0.62 -0.35 -2.92
C GLN A 32 -0.15 -1.68 -2.33
N VAL A 33 -0.28 -1.93 -1.02
CA VAL A 33 0.14 -3.21 -0.43
C VAL A 33 -1.07 -4.03 0.04
N CYS A 34 -1.80 -4.55 -0.94
CA CYS A 34 -2.66 -5.74 -0.81
C CYS A 34 -2.71 -6.47 -2.16
N PRO A 35 -1.87 -7.50 -2.41
CA PRO A 35 -2.19 -8.47 -3.42
C PRO A 35 -3.05 -9.55 -2.76
N LEU A 36 -4.37 -9.38 -2.79
CA LEU A 36 -5.26 -10.54 -2.71
C LEU A 36 -5.05 -11.35 -4.00
N ALA A 37 -4.67 -12.61 -3.82
CA ALA A 37 -4.46 -13.58 -4.86
C ALA A 37 -5.64 -13.61 -5.85
N SER A 38 -5.42 -13.09 -7.06
CA SER A 38 -6.29 -13.35 -8.21
C SER A 38 -5.71 -14.53 -8.97
N SER A 39 -6.35 -15.68 -8.84
CA SER A 39 -6.12 -16.86 -9.67
C SER A 39 -6.32 -16.50 -11.16
N ARG A 40 -5.21 -16.40 -11.91
CA ARG A 40 -5.25 -16.49 -13.38
C ARG A 40 -4.78 -17.89 -13.79
N SER A 41 -5.69 -18.60 -14.44
CA SER A 41 -5.47 -19.86 -15.13
C SER A 41 -4.33 -19.71 -16.15
N GLN A 42 -3.23 -20.43 -15.93
CA GLN A 42 -2.17 -20.61 -16.93
C GLN A 42 -2.55 -21.76 -17.86
N ARG A 43 -2.82 -21.46 -19.12
CA ARG A 43 -2.70 -22.45 -20.21
C ARG A 43 -1.23 -22.55 -20.64
N SER A 44 -0.84 -23.79 -20.87
CA SER A 44 0.47 -24.33 -21.20
C SER A 44 1.17 -23.70 -22.41
N LEU A 45 2.51 -23.65 -22.37
CA LEU A 45 3.41 -24.12 -23.44
C LEU A 45 4.88 -24.15 -22.95
N GLY A 46 5.60 -25.24 -23.24
CA GLY A 46 7.07 -25.24 -23.39
C GLY A 46 7.93 -25.64 -22.19
N ARG A 47 8.38 -26.91 -22.17
CA ARG A 47 9.47 -27.43 -21.32
C ARG A 47 10.80 -26.69 -21.54
N ARG A 48 11.53 -26.37 -20.46
CA ARG A 48 12.89 -26.89 -20.16
C ARG A 48 13.39 -26.43 -18.77
N ASP A 49 13.96 -27.41 -18.07
CA ASP A 49 14.89 -27.38 -16.93
C ASP A 49 14.45 -26.73 -15.59
N ARG A 50 13.89 -27.59 -14.71
CA ARG A 50 13.69 -27.31 -13.28
C ARG A 50 14.89 -27.80 -12.46
N VAL A 51 15.54 -26.88 -11.76
CA VAL A 51 16.28 -27.18 -10.51
C VAL A 51 15.29 -26.96 -9.35
N PRO A 52 15.12 -27.90 -8.40
CA PRO A 52 14.10 -27.77 -7.37
C PRO A 52 14.59 -26.91 -6.20
N CYS A 53 14.01 -25.73 -6.03
CA CYS A 53 14.10 -24.96 -4.78
C CYS A 53 13.07 -25.55 -3.79
N VAL A 54 13.59 -26.31 -2.82
CA VAL A 54 12.84 -26.88 -1.69
C VAL A 54 12.59 -25.77 -0.66
N PHE A 55 11.33 -25.44 -0.39
CA PHE A 55 10.95 -24.66 0.79
C PHE A 55 11.16 -25.52 2.05
N PRO A 56 11.94 -25.07 3.05
CA PRO A 56 12.08 -25.81 4.30
C PRO A 56 10.80 -25.65 5.14
N ARG A 57 10.20 -26.79 5.50
CA ARG A 57 9.22 -26.88 6.59
C ARG A 57 9.93 -26.57 7.91
N PRO A 58 9.37 -25.76 8.83
CA PRO A 58 9.94 -25.64 10.16
C PRO A 58 9.62 -26.91 10.96
N THR A 59 10.61 -27.78 11.09
CA THR A 59 10.68 -28.80 12.14
C THR A 59 11.25 -28.15 13.39
N GLY A 60 10.45 -28.08 14.46
CA GLY A 60 10.89 -27.58 15.75
C GLY A 60 9.80 -27.80 16.80
N ARG A 61 9.80 -29.00 17.39
CA ARG A 61 9.06 -29.29 18.62
C ARG A 61 9.68 -28.46 19.75
N HIS A 62 8.89 -27.62 20.40
CA HIS A 62 9.01 -27.41 21.85
C HIS A 62 7.61 -27.34 22.42
N GLU A 63 7.29 -28.37 23.19
CA GLU A 63 6.11 -28.47 24.04
C GLU A 63 6.16 -27.36 25.09
N THR A 64 5.12 -26.54 25.17
CA THR A 64 4.69 -25.97 26.44
C THR A 64 3.20 -26.24 26.59
N SER A 65 2.90 -27.07 27.58
CA SER A 65 1.56 -27.51 27.94
C SER A 65 0.72 -26.34 28.40
N TRP A 66 -0.46 -26.14 27.81
CA TRP A 66 -1.68 -25.77 28.56
C TRP A 66 -2.76 -26.78 28.18
N ALA A 67 -2.97 -27.73 29.09
CA ALA A 67 -4.07 -28.68 29.04
C ALA A 67 -5.39 -27.92 29.31
N ALA A 68 -6.08 -27.52 28.26
CA ALA A 68 -7.50 -27.19 28.35
C ALA A 68 -8.29 -28.50 28.25
N ARG A 69 -8.92 -28.86 29.37
CA ARG A 69 -9.86 -29.97 29.53
C ARG A 69 -10.78 -30.07 28.32
N ALA A 70 -10.80 -31.24 27.70
CA ALA A 70 -11.84 -31.66 26.78
C ALA A 70 -13.19 -31.65 27.53
N PHE A 71 -13.92 -30.54 27.43
CA PHE A 71 -15.37 -30.58 27.50
C PHE A 71 -15.85 -30.99 26.13
N SER A 72 -16.35 -32.23 26.07
CA SER A 72 -17.18 -32.73 24.98
C SER A 72 -18.36 -31.77 24.80
N THR A 73 -18.24 -30.87 23.84
CA THR A 73 -19.37 -30.21 23.20
C THR A 73 -19.41 -30.75 21.78
N SER A 74 -20.30 -31.73 21.60
CA SER A 74 -20.85 -32.21 20.35
C SER A 74 -20.48 -31.36 19.13
N ASP A 75 -19.73 -31.97 18.21
CA ASP A 75 -19.70 -31.59 16.80
C ASP A 75 -21.13 -31.20 16.35
N PRO A 76 -21.33 -30.08 15.62
CA PRO A 76 -22.55 -29.95 14.85
C PRO A 76 -22.50 -31.08 13.82
N GLY A 77 -23.34 -32.10 14.04
CA GLY A 77 -23.45 -33.25 13.15
C GLY A 77 -23.66 -32.82 11.70
N PRO A 78 -23.41 -33.71 10.73
CA PRO A 78 -23.51 -33.39 9.32
C PRO A 78 -24.90 -32.82 9.05
N LEU A 79 -24.97 -31.54 8.66
CA LEU A 79 -26.18 -30.90 8.18
C LEU A 79 -26.74 -31.80 7.08
N ALA A 80 -27.89 -32.41 7.34
CA ALA A 80 -28.49 -33.40 6.46
C ALA A 80 -28.71 -32.78 5.08
N VAL A 81 -28.00 -33.34 4.08
CA VAL A 81 -28.11 -32.96 2.68
C VAL A 81 -29.47 -33.46 2.18
N CYS A 82 -30.49 -32.61 2.25
CA CYS A 82 -31.72 -32.80 1.48
C CYS A 82 -31.57 -32.09 0.14
N ALA A 83 -30.92 -32.74 -0.83
CA ALA A 83 -31.00 -32.36 -2.24
C ALA A 83 -30.67 -33.55 -3.15
N ASP A 84 -31.58 -33.84 -4.07
CA ASP A 84 -31.61 -35.00 -4.97
C ASP A 84 -30.31 -35.20 -5.77
N ALA A 85 -29.51 -36.20 -5.39
CA ALA A 85 -28.45 -36.76 -6.24
C ALA A 85 -29.03 -37.41 -7.54
N SER A 86 -30.35 -37.41 -7.70
CA SER A 86 -31.10 -37.95 -8.83
C SER A 86 -31.36 -36.95 -9.96
N SER A 87 -31.03 -35.66 -9.77
CA SER A 87 -31.25 -34.66 -10.81
C SER A 87 -30.44 -34.97 -12.08
N LYS A 88 -31.10 -34.90 -13.23
CA LYS A 88 -30.46 -35.06 -14.54
C LYS A 88 -29.66 -33.83 -14.95
N ASN A 89 -29.84 -32.69 -14.27
CA ASN A 89 -29.16 -31.45 -14.61
C ASN A 89 -27.74 -31.42 -14.01
N PRO A 90 -26.67 -31.35 -14.84
CA PRO A 90 -25.30 -31.30 -14.35
C PRO A 90 -24.99 -30.05 -13.49
N LEU A 91 -25.68 -28.91 -13.69
CA LEU A 91 -25.54 -27.71 -12.84
C LEU A 91 -26.07 -27.95 -11.42
N GLU A 92 -27.20 -28.65 -11.30
CA GLU A 92 -27.78 -28.99 -9.99
C GLU A 92 -26.95 -30.04 -9.26
N ARG A 93 -26.36 -30.99 -10.00
CA ARG A 93 -25.37 -31.94 -9.46
C ARG A 93 -24.10 -31.23 -9.00
N LEU A 94 -23.60 -30.26 -9.76
CA LEU A 94 -22.45 -29.43 -9.36
C LEU A 94 -22.73 -28.61 -8.10
N ARG A 95 -23.96 -28.12 -7.95
CA ARG A 95 -24.38 -27.38 -6.75
C ARG A 95 -24.31 -28.22 -5.48
N VAL A 96 -24.52 -29.54 -5.54
CA VAL A 96 -24.47 -30.40 -4.35
C VAL A 96 -23.12 -31.10 -4.15
N THR A 97 -22.28 -31.14 -5.20
CA THR A 97 -20.97 -31.81 -5.14
C THR A 97 -19.96 -30.97 -4.34
N PRO A 98 -19.37 -31.48 -3.25
CA PRO A 98 -18.41 -30.75 -2.42
C PRO A 98 -17.19 -30.25 -3.19
N LEU A 99 -16.62 -29.11 -2.77
CA LEU A 99 -15.41 -28.54 -3.37
C LEU A 99 -14.16 -29.42 -3.22
N THR A 100 -14.18 -30.38 -2.29
CA THR A 100 -13.11 -31.37 -2.07
C THR A 100 -13.05 -32.41 -3.19
N GLU A 101 -14.18 -32.71 -3.85
CA GLU A 101 -14.29 -33.73 -4.90
C GLU A 101 -13.96 -33.18 -6.29
N ARG A 102 -12.71 -32.74 -6.47
CA ARG A 102 -12.26 -32.05 -7.69
C ARG A 102 -12.48 -32.86 -8.98
N GLY A 103 -12.30 -34.18 -8.93
CA GLY A 103 -12.48 -35.07 -10.09
C GLY A 103 -13.93 -35.15 -10.55
N ALA A 104 -14.88 -35.33 -9.62
CA ALA A 104 -16.31 -35.38 -9.91
C ALA A 104 -16.81 -34.05 -10.47
N ARG A 105 -16.37 -32.93 -9.87
CA ARG A 105 -16.71 -31.59 -10.37
C ARG A 105 -16.14 -31.32 -11.77
N ALA A 106 -14.91 -31.78 -12.05
CA ALA A 106 -14.31 -31.63 -13.38
C ALA A 106 -15.07 -32.43 -14.45
N ALA A 107 -15.52 -33.64 -14.14
CA ALA A 107 -16.33 -34.45 -15.06
C ALA A 107 -17.67 -33.77 -15.38
N LEU A 108 -18.35 -33.24 -14.36
CA LEU A 108 -19.60 -32.49 -14.55
C LEU A 108 -19.40 -31.20 -15.36
N LEU A 109 -18.29 -30.49 -15.17
CA LEU A 109 -17.97 -29.31 -15.98
C LEU A 109 -17.67 -29.68 -17.44
N GLN A 110 -17.07 -30.84 -17.70
CA GLN A 110 -16.89 -31.36 -19.06
C GLN A 110 -18.22 -31.75 -19.71
N GLU A 111 -19.18 -32.31 -18.95
CA GLU A 111 -20.54 -32.59 -19.44
C GLU A 111 -21.28 -31.31 -19.86
N LEU A 112 -20.90 -30.16 -19.30
CA LEU A 112 -21.48 -28.84 -19.59
C LEU A 112 -20.82 -28.11 -20.76
N ASP A 113 -19.70 -28.59 -21.29
CA ASP A 113 -19.02 -27.95 -22.40
C ASP A 113 -19.97 -27.87 -23.61
N LEU A 114 -20.18 -26.64 -24.11
CA LEU A 114 -21.08 -26.30 -25.24
C LEU A 114 -22.58 -26.50 -24.99
N THR A 115 -23.02 -27.00 -23.83
CA THR A 115 -24.44 -27.22 -23.50
C THR A 115 -24.94 -26.37 -22.33
N TRP A 116 -24.09 -25.47 -21.80
CA TRP A 116 -24.39 -24.62 -20.63
C TRP A 116 -25.77 -23.94 -20.69
N SER A 117 -26.09 -23.25 -21.79
CA SER A 117 -27.34 -22.50 -21.93
C SER A 117 -28.58 -23.39 -21.86
N GLU A 118 -28.52 -24.61 -22.40
CA GLU A 118 -29.65 -25.55 -22.37
C GLU A 118 -29.95 -26.05 -20.96
N TRP A 119 -28.90 -26.25 -20.16
CA TRP A 119 -29.02 -26.68 -18.77
C TRP A 119 -29.38 -25.54 -17.83
N GLU A 120 -28.98 -24.31 -18.15
CA GLU A 120 -29.37 -23.10 -17.43
C GLU A 120 -30.87 -22.83 -17.54
N GLU A 121 -31.48 -22.96 -18.72
CA GLU A 121 -32.93 -22.80 -18.90
C GLU A 121 -33.75 -23.83 -18.12
N ARG A 122 -33.20 -25.03 -17.90
CA ARG A 122 -33.85 -26.14 -17.17
C ARG A 122 -33.46 -26.17 -15.69
N TYR A 123 -32.68 -25.22 -15.23
CA TYR A 123 -32.17 -25.19 -13.86
C TYR A 123 -33.29 -24.89 -12.86
N GLN A 124 -33.40 -25.74 -11.83
CA GLN A 124 -34.35 -25.53 -10.74
C GLN A 124 -33.66 -24.92 -9.51
N PRO A 125 -33.87 -23.62 -9.25
CA PRO A 125 -33.28 -22.97 -8.08
C PRO A 125 -33.93 -23.49 -6.79
N THR A 126 -33.10 -23.69 -5.76
CA THR A 126 -33.57 -24.02 -4.41
C THR A 126 -34.40 -22.87 -3.83
N PRO A 127 -35.22 -23.12 -2.77
CA PRO A 127 -35.94 -22.05 -2.07
C PRO A 127 -35.01 -20.92 -1.58
N ALA A 128 -33.79 -21.26 -1.12
CA ALA A 128 -32.79 -20.28 -0.70
C ALA A 128 -32.31 -19.40 -1.85
N GLU A 129 -32.02 -19.99 -3.01
CA GLU A 129 -31.61 -19.24 -4.21
C GLU A 129 -32.71 -18.31 -4.71
N ARG A 130 -33.97 -18.76 -4.73
CA ARG A 130 -35.11 -17.91 -5.10
C ARG A 130 -35.27 -16.74 -4.14
N CYS A 131 -35.18 -17.01 -2.84
CA CYS A 131 -35.25 -15.99 -1.81
C CYS A 131 -34.14 -14.94 -1.99
N LEU A 132 -32.90 -15.36 -2.29
CA LEU A 132 -31.80 -14.43 -2.57
C LEU A 132 -32.04 -13.59 -3.83
N ALA A 133 -32.51 -14.23 -4.91
CA ALA A 133 -32.80 -13.54 -6.16
C ALA A 133 -33.89 -12.46 -5.98
N GLU A 134 -34.96 -12.81 -5.27
CA GLU A 134 -36.10 -11.92 -5.00
C GLU A 134 -35.72 -10.78 -4.05
N GLU A 135 -35.11 -11.09 -2.90
CA GLU A 135 -34.83 -10.08 -1.86
C GLU A 135 -33.67 -9.14 -2.22
N LEU A 136 -32.74 -9.58 -3.06
CA LEU A 136 -31.59 -8.77 -3.49
C LEU A 136 -31.77 -8.21 -4.90
N GLY A 137 -32.84 -8.58 -5.62
CA GLY A 137 -33.08 -8.14 -6.99
C GLY A 137 -32.02 -8.61 -7.98
N VAL A 138 -31.46 -9.81 -7.76
CA VAL A 138 -30.37 -10.38 -8.55
C VAL A 138 -30.92 -11.43 -9.50
N GLY A 139 -30.41 -11.45 -10.74
CA GLY A 139 -30.82 -12.44 -11.74
C GLY A 139 -30.57 -13.88 -11.29
N GLN A 140 -31.51 -14.78 -11.58
CA GLN A 140 -31.45 -16.18 -11.17
C GLN A 140 -30.18 -16.88 -11.66
N SER A 141 -29.72 -16.59 -12.88
CA SER A 141 -28.45 -17.08 -13.43
C SER A 141 -27.23 -16.71 -12.59
N THR A 142 -27.21 -15.49 -12.04
CA THR A 142 -26.12 -15.02 -11.18
C THR A 142 -26.12 -15.76 -9.84
N VAL A 143 -27.32 -16.00 -9.28
CA VAL A 143 -27.47 -16.78 -8.04
C VAL A 143 -27.10 -18.24 -8.25
N MET A 144 -27.52 -18.84 -9.36
CA MET A 144 -27.13 -20.17 -9.79
C MET A 144 -25.61 -20.32 -9.85
N LEU A 145 -24.91 -19.40 -10.53
CA LEU A 145 -23.44 -19.42 -10.61
C LEU A 145 -22.78 -19.38 -9.23
N ALA A 146 -23.29 -18.54 -8.33
CA ALA A 146 -22.77 -18.46 -6.96
C ALA A 146 -23.02 -19.75 -6.16
N ALA A 147 -24.19 -20.38 -6.32
CA ALA A 147 -24.53 -21.66 -5.68
C ALA A 147 -23.68 -22.82 -6.22
N VAL A 148 -23.44 -22.88 -7.53
CA VAL A 148 -22.54 -23.86 -8.15
C VAL A 148 -21.10 -23.69 -7.66
N GLN A 149 -20.64 -22.46 -7.46
CA GLN A 149 -19.31 -22.16 -6.90
C GLN A 149 -19.24 -22.44 -5.38
N ASN A 150 -20.36 -22.33 -4.68
CA ASN A 150 -20.44 -22.47 -3.23
C ASN A 150 -21.60 -23.39 -2.83
N PRO A 151 -21.41 -24.72 -2.87
CA PRO A 151 -22.46 -25.71 -2.56
C PRO A 151 -23.23 -25.48 -1.24
N GLY A 152 -22.56 -24.96 -0.23
CA GLY A 152 -23.19 -24.68 1.06
C GLY A 152 -24.25 -23.56 1.03
N LEU A 153 -24.22 -22.67 0.03
CA LEU A 153 -25.22 -21.61 -0.13
C LEU A 153 -26.62 -22.19 -0.35
N SER A 154 -26.71 -23.25 -1.17
CA SER A 154 -27.98 -23.91 -1.48
C SER A 154 -28.51 -24.83 -0.38
N ALA A 155 -27.66 -25.17 0.60
CA ALA A 155 -28.06 -25.97 1.75
C ALA A 155 -28.72 -25.12 2.86
N LEU A 156 -28.72 -23.79 2.72
CA LEU A 156 -29.34 -22.89 3.68
C LEU A 156 -30.87 -22.96 3.60
N ASP A 157 -31.53 -22.72 4.72
CA ASP A 157 -32.98 -22.55 4.76
C ASP A 157 -33.40 -21.12 4.41
N ALA A 158 -34.38 -20.99 3.51
CA ALA A 158 -34.82 -19.70 3.01
C ALA A 158 -35.47 -18.83 4.11
N ALA A 159 -36.35 -19.43 4.92
CA ALA A 159 -37.19 -18.69 5.87
C ALA A 159 -36.47 -18.35 7.17
N SER A 160 -35.64 -19.27 7.67
CA SER A 160 -34.98 -19.14 8.97
C SER A 160 -33.55 -18.58 8.90
N GLN A 161 -32.86 -18.70 7.76
CA GLN A 161 -31.46 -18.27 7.62
C GLN A 161 -31.29 -17.12 6.62
N VAL A 162 -31.70 -17.34 5.37
CA VAL A 162 -31.48 -16.37 4.28
C VAL A 162 -32.26 -15.08 4.52
N LEU A 163 -33.58 -15.17 4.66
CA LEU A 163 -34.47 -14.00 4.76
C LEU A 163 -34.15 -13.13 5.98
N PRO A 164 -33.95 -13.66 7.21
CA PRO A 164 -33.61 -12.84 8.36
C PRO A 164 -32.23 -12.17 8.21
N SER A 165 -31.25 -12.87 7.63
CA SER A 165 -29.91 -12.31 7.41
C SER A 165 -29.94 -11.17 6.39
N VAL A 166 -30.67 -11.32 5.28
CA VAL A 166 -30.82 -10.25 4.28
C VAL A 166 -31.54 -9.05 4.86
N ARG A 167 -32.57 -9.26 5.68
CA ARG A 167 -33.26 -8.17 6.41
C ARG A 167 -32.32 -7.44 7.37
N ALA A 168 -31.49 -8.18 8.12
CA ALA A 168 -30.50 -7.58 9.03
C ALA A 168 -29.47 -6.72 8.28
N LEU A 169 -28.98 -7.18 7.13
CA LEU A 169 -28.08 -6.39 6.27
C LEU A 169 -28.78 -5.11 5.79
N ARG A 170 -30.04 -5.22 5.34
CA ARG A 170 -30.83 -4.06 4.88
C ARG A 170 -31.10 -3.06 6.01
N SER A 171 -31.41 -3.53 7.22
CA SER A 171 -31.62 -2.63 8.38
C SER A 171 -30.35 -1.94 8.83
N ALA A 172 -29.18 -2.54 8.60
CA ALA A 172 -27.88 -1.89 8.79
C ALA A 172 -27.51 -0.89 7.67
N GLY A 173 -28.41 -0.65 6.71
CA GLY A 173 -28.21 0.28 5.60
C GLY A 173 -27.36 -0.27 4.46
N ILE A 174 -27.06 -1.57 4.44
CA ILE A 174 -26.33 -2.21 3.34
C ILE A 174 -27.29 -2.44 2.17
N GLY A 175 -27.00 -1.82 1.03
CA GLY A 175 -27.82 -1.90 -0.17
C GLY A 175 -27.89 -3.32 -0.75
N ALA A 176 -28.90 -3.59 -1.58
CA ALA A 176 -29.12 -4.93 -2.15
C ALA A 176 -27.92 -5.44 -2.98
N GLN A 177 -27.30 -4.56 -3.77
CA GLN A 177 -26.11 -4.91 -4.56
C GLN A 177 -24.88 -5.20 -3.67
N ASP A 178 -24.69 -4.40 -2.63
CA ASP A 178 -23.60 -4.60 -1.66
C ASP A 178 -23.79 -5.86 -0.83
N ALA A 179 -25.03 -6.14 -0.42
CA ALA A 179 -25.41 -7.38 0.26
C ALA A 179 -25.21 -8.59 -0.65
N TRP A 180 -25.55 -8.51 -1.93
CA TRP A 180 -25.23 -9.57 -2.90
C TRP A 180 -23.72 -9.77 -3.02
N PHE A 181 -22.95 -8.68 -3.16
CA PHE A 181 -21.49 -8.76 -3.22
C PHE A 181 -20.92 -9.46 -1.98
N LEU A 182 -21.39 -9.10 -0.78
CA LEU A 182 -21.02 -9.76 0.48
C LEU A 182 -21.33 -11.26 0.44
N VAL A 183 -22.57 -11.64 0.15
CA VAL A 183 -23.04 -13.03 0.14
C VAL A 183 -22.26 -13.86 -0.88
N SER A 184 -21.99 -13.31 -2.07
CA SER A 184 -21.23 -13.99 -3.11
C SER A 184 -19.80 -14.36 -2.69
N LYS A 185 -19.22 -13.61 -1.74
CA LYS A 185 -17.88 -13.85 -1.20
C LYS A 185 -17.88 -14.58 0.15
N ARG A 186 -18.94 -14.40 0.94
CA ARG A 186 -19.05 -14.82 2.36
C ARG A 186 -20.45 -15.33 2.68
N TRP A 187 -20.92 -16.34 1.95
CA TRP A 187 -22.27 -16.89 2.15
C TRP A 187 -22.51 -17.43 3.57
N GLN A 188 -21.46 -17.85 4.28
CA GLN A 188 -21.55 -18.38 5.64
C GLN A 188 -22.10 -17.36 6.65
N LEU A 189 -22.07 -16.05 6.34
CA LEU A 189 -22.72 -15.02 7.14
C LEU A 189 -24.22 -15.25 7.26
N LEU A 190 -24.85 -15.82 6.22
CA LEU A 190 -26.28 -16.12 6.20
C LEU A 190 -26.65 -17.31 7.09
N ALA A 191 -25.69 -18.19 7.40
CA ALA A 191 -25.96 -19.39 8.19
C ALA A 191 -26.34 -19.07 9.64
N GLN A 192 -25.96 -17.88 10.14
CA GLN A 192 -26.14 -17.47 11.53
C GLN A 192 -26.77 -16.07 11.64
N PRO A 193 -28.07 -15.93 11.32
CA PRO A 193 -28.77 -14.63 11.27
C PRO A 193 -28.73 -13.87 12.60
N ALA A 194 -28.88 -14.58 13.72
CA ALA A 194 -28.88 -13.95 15.05
C ALA A 194 -27.51 -13.34 15.40
N ALA A 195 -26.41 -14.04 15.07
CA ALA A 195 -25.06 -13.50 15.27
C ALA A 195 -24.82 -12.30 14.36
N LEU A 196 -25.20 -12.41 13.09
CA LEU A 196 -25.08 -11.32 12.12
C LEU A 196 -25.83 -10.06 12.59
N SER A 197 -27.11 -10.17 12.95
CA SER A 197 -27.90 -9.04 13.44
C SER A 197 -27.28 -8.39 14.66
N ARG A 198 -26.92 -9.20 15.67
CA ARG A 198 -26.27 -8.73 16.90
C ARG A 198 -25.00 -7.93 16.62
N TRP A 199 -24.17 -8.39 15.68
CA TRP A 199 -22.95 -7.68 15.32
C TRP A 199 -23.26 -6.39 14.56
N LEU A 200 -24.20 -6.39 13.61
CA LEU A 200 -24.61 -5.17 12.92
C LEU A 200 -25.15 -4.11 13.88
N ASP A 201 -25.96 -4.50 14.86
CA ASP A 201 -26.46 -3.61 15.91
C ASP A 201 -25.31 -3.03 16.74
N PHE A 202 -24.36 -3.87 17.16
CA PHE A 202 -23.17 -3.43 17.90
C PHE A 202 -22.34 -2.42 17.09
N LEU A 203 -22.07 -2.69 15.81
CA LEU A 203 -21.29 -1.80 14.95
C LEU A 203 -22.03 -0.47 14.72
N GLY A 204 -23.36 -0.52 14.58
CA GLY A 204 -24.22 0.65 14.48
C GLY A 204 -24.17 1.54 15.73
N VAL A 205 -24.16 0.95 16.93
CA VAL A 205 -24.02 1.70 18.20
C VAL A 205 -22.70 2.49 18.26
N TYR A 206 -21.62 1.97 17.66
CA TYR A 206 -20.34 2.66 17.57
C TYR A 206 -20.21 3.56 16.32
N GLY A 207 -21.31 3.83 15.62
CA GLY A 207 -21.37 4.80 14.53
C GLY A 207 -20.74 4.35 13.21
N MET A 208 -20.51 3.05 13.03
CA MET A 208 -19.97 2.52 11.77
C MET A 208 -20.95 2.76 10.63
N GLN A 209 -20.44 3.28 9.51
CA GLN A 209 -21.23 3.50 8.32
C GLN A 209 -21.49 2.18 7.58
N PRO A 210 -22.52 2.09 6.72
CA PRO A 210 -22.84 0.86 6.01
C PRO A 210 -21.66 0.27 5.22
N GLY A 211 -20.85 1.12 4.57
CA GLY A 211 -19.64 0.69 3.87
C GLY A 211 -18.55 0.13 4.79
N ASP A 212 -18.42 0.68 6.00
CA ASP A 212 -17.49 0.14 7.02
C ASP A 212 -17.98 -1.20 7.57
N CYS A 213 -19.29 -1.34 7.78
CA CYS A 213 -19.91 -2.61 8.16
C CYS A 213 -19.71 -3.69 7.08
N GLN A 214 -19.85 -3.32 5.80
CA GLN A 214 -19.56 -4.22 4.68
C GLN A 214 -18.09 -4.68 4.71
N ASN A 215 -17.14 -3.76 4.85
CA ASN A 215 -15.71 -4.09 4.92
C ASN A 215 -15.38 -4.97 6.14
N PHE A 216 -15.98 -4.66 7.29
CA PHE A 216 -15.87 -5.47 8.51
C PHE A 216 -16.32 -6.92 8.26
N LEU A 217 -17.49 -7.12 7.67
CA LEU A 217 -18.05 -8.45 7.41
C LEU A 217 -17.25 -9.25 6.37
N LEU A 218 -16.66 -8.59 5.37
CA LEU A 218 -15.78 -9.25 4.39
C LEU A 218 -14.51 -9.83 5.03
N ARG A 219 -13.95 -9.08 5.99
CA ARG A 219 -12.70 -9.40 6.67
C ARG A 219 -12.91 -10.30 7.89
N SER A 220 -14.10 -10.29 8.48
CA SER A 220 -14.45 -11.14 9.61
C SER A 220 -14.53 -12.61 9.21
N GLN A 221 -13.97 -13.48 10.03
CA GLN A 221 -14.22 -14.91 9.90
C GLN A 221 -15.61 -15.24 10.47
N PRO A 222 -16.42 -16.11 9.83
CA PRO A 222 -17.73 -16.48 10.37
C PRO A 222 -17.66 -17.08 11.78
N SER A 223 -16.61 -17.87 12.06
CA SER A 223 -16.33 -18.43 13.39
C SER A 223 -16.10 -17.36 14.44
N PHE A 224 -15.45 -16.24 14.07
CA PHE A 224 -15.21 -15.11 14.97
C PHE A 224 -16.53 -14.47 15.41
N LEU A 225 -17.47 -14.26 14.48
CA LEU A 225 -18.77 -13.67 14.80
C LEU A 225 -19.57 -14.55 15.76
N ALA A 226 -19.46 -15.88 15.62
CA ALA A 226 -20.12 -16.85 16.48
C ALA A 226 -19.47 -16.93 17.88
N ALA A 227 -18.14 -17.02 17.94
CA ALA A 227 -17.40 -17.31 19.16
C ALA A 227 -17.17 -16.09 20.06
N THR A 228 -17.11 -14.89 19.48
CA THR A 228 -16.78 -13.66 20.22
C THR A 228 -18.03 -12.99 20.78
N THR A 229 -17.98 -12.66 22.08
CA THR A 229 -19.08 -11.97 22.76
C THR A 229 -19.04 -10.46 22.53
N LEU A 230 -20.20 -9.80 22.50
CA LEU A 230 -20.25 -8.33 22.41
C LEU A 230 -19.64 -7.64 23.64
N TYR A 231 -19.67 -8.30 24.80
CA TYR A 231 -19.04 -7.78 26.00
C TYR A 231 -17.52 -7.67 25.80
N GLN A 232 -16.88 -8.74 25.32
CA GLN A 232 -15.46 -8.73 25.00
C GLN A 232 -15.12 -7.66 23.95
N ALA A 233 -15.92 -7.59 22.87
CA ALA A 233 -15.75 -6.56 21.85
C ALA A 233 -15.87 -5.14 22.43
N GLY A 234 -16.84 -4.91 23.32
CA GLY A 234 -17.04 -3.63 24.01
C GLY A 234 -15.88 -3.26 24.94
N GLN A 235 -15.27 -4.24 25.63
CA GLN A 235 -14.06 -4.02 26.43
C GLN A 235 -12.89 -3.55 25.55
N VAL A 236 -12.69 -4.20 24.40
CA VAL A 236 -11.65 -3.79 23.43
C VAL A 236 -11.92 -2.38 22.92
N VAL A 237 -13.16 -2.06 22.52
CA VAL A 237 -13.50 -0.71 22.07
C VAL A 237 -13.23 0.33 23.16
N THR A 238 -13.61 0.05 24.41
CA THR A 238 -13.38 0.95 25.54
C THR A 238 -11.88 1.16 25.79
N PHE A 239 -11.10 0.08 25.73
CA PHE A 239 -9.64 0.14 25.84
C PHE A 239 -9.03 1.02 24.75
N LEU A 240 -9.43 0.82 23.49
CA LEU A 240 -8.95 1.62 22.36
C LEU A 240 -9.33 3.10 22.49
N LYS A 241 -10.55 3.41 22.93
CA LYS A 241 -10.94 4.79 23.25
C LYS A 241 -10.08 5.38 24.37
N GLY A 242 -9.66 4.57 25.35
CA GLY A 242 -8.72 4.94 26.40
C GLY A 242 -7.33 5.35 25.88
N LEU A 243 -6.94 4.92 24.67
CA LEU A 243 -5.72 5.35 24.00
C LEU A 243 -5.88 6.68 23.24
N GLY A 244 -7.05 7.33 23.34
CA GLY A 244 -7.35 8.61 22.69
C GLY A 244 -7.86 8.49 21.25
N LEU A 245 -8.28 7.30 20.82
CA LEU A 245 -8.86 7.10 19.49
C LEU A 245 -10.27 7.73 19.43
N LYS A 246 -10.48 8.60 18.44
CA LYS A 246 -11.80 9.17 18.13
C LYS A 246 -12.67 8.14 17.44
N ASP A 247 -13.97 8.16 17.73
CA ASP A 247 -14.96 7.19 17.23
C ASP A 247 -14.93 7.03 15.70
N GLY A 248 -14.84 8.12 14.94
CA GLY A 248 -14.76 8.05 13.47
C GLY A 248 -13.51 7.31 12.96
N MET A 249 -12.35 7.54 13.58
CA MET A 249 -11.11 6.85 13.18
C MET A 249 -11.08 5.40 13.64
N LEU A 250 -11.63 5.14 14.84
CA LEU A 250 -11.78 3.79 15.38
C LEU A 250 -12.65 2.94 14.45
N ALA A 251 -13.81 3.45 14.03
CA ALA A 251 -14.71 2.80 13.09
C ALA A 251 -14.04 2.55 11.72
N ALA A 252 -13.59 3.61 11.06
CA ALA A 252 -13.19 3.59 9.64
C ALA A 252 -11.76 3.09 9.37
N ARG A 253 -10.90 2.99 10.39
CA ARG A 253 -9.48 2.60 10.21
C ARG A 253 -9.08 1.37 11.00
N VAL A 254 -9.74 1.14 12.15
CA VAL A 254 -9.37 0.06 13.06
C VAL A 254 -10.36 -1.09 12.95
N LEU A 255 -11.61 -0.87 13.34
CA LEU A 255 -12.60 -1.95 13.46
C LEU A 255 -12.95 -2.54 12.10
N CYS A 256 -13.24 -1.71 11.09
CA CYS A 256 -13.64 -2.21 9.77
C CYS A 256 -12.53 -2.97 9.03
N VAL A 257 -11.26 -2.71 9.37
CA VAL A 257 -10.09 -3.34 8.73
C VAL A 257 -9.59 -4.56 9.51
N TRP A 258 -9.70 -4.53 10.85
CA TRP A 258 -9.18 -5.58 11.73
C TRP A 258 -10.24 -6.11 12.72
N PRO A 259 -11.28 -6.82 12.25
CA PRO A 259 -12.34 -7.35 13.11
C PRO A 259 -11.83 -8.24 14.24
N GLU A 260 -10.79 -9.03 13.98
CA GLU A 260 -10.20 -9.97 14.94
C GLU A 260 -9.68 -9.32 16.22
N LEU A 261 -9.40 -8.00 16.19
CA LEU A 261 -8.98 -7.25 17.37
C LEU A 261 -10.05 -7.27 18.46
N LEU A 262 -11.33 -7.25 18.07
CA LEU A 262 -12.47 -7.28 18.99
C LEU A 262 -12.62 -8.61 19.75
N GLY A 263 -11.92 -9.66 19.31
CA GLY A 263 -11.88 -10.97 19.96
C GLY A 263 -10.65 -11.18 20.83
N ARG A 264 -9.82 -10.15 21.04
CA ARG A 264 -8.63 -10.24 21.88
C ARG A 264 -8.94 -9.95 23.34
N ASP A 265 -8.15 -10.53 24.22
CA ASP A 265 -8.21 -10.22 25.64
C ASP A 265 -7.46 -8.91 25.91
N VAL A 266 -8.12 -7.96 26.55
CA VAL A 266 -7.55 -6.63 26.79
C VAL A 266 -6.34 -6.71 27.71
N ASP A 267 -6.41 -7.48 28.78
CA ASP A 267 -5.37 -7.46 29.83
C ASP A 267 -4.23 -8.43 29.53
N ALA A 268 -4.53 -9.58 28.92
CA ALA A 268 -3.55 -10.60 28.59
C ALA A 268 -2.86 -10.38 27.23
N GLN A 269 -3.51 -9.71 26.26
CA GLN A 269 -2.97 -9.58 24.90
C GLN A 269 -2.73 -8.13 24.48
N LEU A 270 -3.68 -7.23 24.66
CA LEU A 270 -3.56 -5.86 24.15
C LEU A 270 -2.73 -4.94 25.07
N ARG A 271 -2.99 -4.99 26.38
CA ARG A 271 -2.31 -4.17 27.38
C ARG A 271 -0.80 -4.42 27.45
N PRO A 272 -0.28 -5.66 27.37
CA PRO A 272 1.16 -5.90 27.35
C PRO A 272 1.84 -5.22 26.17
N VAL A 273 1.24 -5.27 24.98
CA VAL A 273 1.76 -4.60 23.78
C VAL A 273 1.79 -3.09 23.96
N VAL A 274 0.69 -2.50 24.42
CA VAL A 274 0.64 -1.05 24.69
C VAL A 274 1.68 -0.65 25.74
N THR A 275 1.80 -1.41 26.82
CA THR A 275 2.78 -1.16 27.89
C THR A 275 4.21 -1.25 27.36
N PHE A 276 4.48 -2.22 26.49
CA PHE A 276 5.77 -2.35 25.82
C PHE A 276 6.07 -1.15 24.93
N LEU A 277 5.12 -0.71 24.10
CA LEU A 277 5.29 0.48 23.27
C LEU A 277 5.54 1.74 24.12
N MET A 278 4.82 1.89 25.24
CA MET A 278 5.05 2.99 26.18
C MET A 278 6.44 2.91 26.84
N SER A 279 6.96 1.70 27.09
CA SER A 279 8.32 1.51 27.60
C SER A 279 9.41 1.97 26.61
N LEU A 280 9.06 2.11 25.33
CA LEU A 280 9.91 2.73 24.30
C LEU A 280 9.76 4.26 24.25
N GLY A 281 9.14 4.88 25.25
CA GLY A 281 9.00 6.33 25.36
C GLY A 281 7.81 6.92 24.58
N LEU A 282 6.92 6.08 24.05
CA LEU A 282 5.69 6.55 23.42
C LEU A 282 4.67 6.97 24.49
N GLU A 283 4.15 8.18 24.35
CA GLU A 283 2.98 8.60 25.11
C GLU A 283 1.72 7.85 24.65
N VAL A 284 0.70 7.81 25.51
CA VAL A 284 -0.60 7.16 25.20
C VAL A 284 -1.17 7.65 23.87
N ALA A 285 -1.13 8.96 23.62
CA ALA A 285 -1.58 9.54 22.35
C ALA A 285 -0.71 9.11 21.16
N GLY A 286 0.60 8.90 21.36
CA GLY A 286 1.51 8.38 20.36
C GLY A 286 1.17 6.93 19.99
N VAL A 287 0.91 6.09 20.98
CA VAL A 287 0.42 4.72 20.76
C VAL A 287 -0.92 4.74 20.03
N GLY A 288 -1.85 5.60 20.44
CA GLY A 288 -3.13 5.76 19.75
C GLY A 288 -2.99 6.11 18.27
N ARG A 289 -2.07 7.01 17.92
CA ARG A 289 -1.76 7.32 16.50
C ARG A 289 -1.20 6.11 15.76
N ALA A 290 -0.27 5.37 16.37
CA ALA A 290 0.30 4.17 15.76
C ALA A 290 -0.78 3.12 15.50
N VAL A 291 -1.71 2.89 16.44
CA VAL A 291 -2.82 1.95 16.28
C VAL A 291 -3.78 2.37 15.16
N VAL A 292 -4.05 3.67 14.99
CA VAL A 292 -4.91 4.16 13.89
C VAL A 292 -4.26 3.93 12.52
N LEU A 293 -2.94 4.10 12.43
CA LEU A 293 -2.20 3.86 11.18
C LEU A 293 -2.08 2.36 10.92
N TRP A 294 -1.80 1.59 11.97
CA TRP A 294 -1.50 0.16 11.87
C TRP A 294 -2.06 -0.64 13.05
N PRO A 295 -3.34 -1.00 13.02
CA PRO A 295 -3.98 -1.75 14.10
C PRO A 295 -3.33 -3.10 14.39
N GLU A 296 -2.71 -3.70 13.37
CA GLU A 296 -1.96 -4.96 13.45
C GLU A 296 -0.86 -4.94 14.51
N ILE A 297 -0.34 -3.77 14.89
CA ILE A 297 0.69 -3.66 15.93
C ILE A 297 0.22 -4.27 17.26
N LEU A 298 -1.08 -4.17 17.58
CA LEU A 298 -1.66 -4.72 18.81
C LEU A 298 -1.84 -6.25 18.76
N LEU A 299 -1.65 -6.85 17.59
CA LEU A 299 -1.72 -8.30 17.39
C LEU A 299 -0.33 -8.96 17.45
N LYS A 300 0.73 -8.17 17.68
CA LYS A 300 2.09 -8.67 17.78
C LYS A 300 2.39 -9.23 19.15
N ASP A 301 3.20 -10.28 19.17
CA ASP A 301 3.71 -10.85 20.40
C ASP A 301 4.91 -10.05 20.93
N VAL A 302 4.88 -9.72 22.22
CA VAL A 302 5.91 -8.88 22.83
C VAL A 302 7.26 -9.60 22.86
N GLU A 303 7.29 -10.86 23.28
CA GLU A 303 8.53 -11.60 23.51
C GLU A 303 9.12 -12.18 22.22
N GLY A 304 8.27 -12.69 21.34
CA GLY A 304 8.66 -13.35 20.10
C GLY A 304 8.84 -12.42 18.91
N GLN A 305 8.24 -11.22 18.92
CA GLN A 305 8.28 -10.30 17.78
C GLN A 305 8.83 -8.93 18.16
N LEU A 306 8.23 -8.24 19.14
CA LEU A 306 8.63 -6.85 19.44
C LEU A 306 10.01 -6.78 20.10
N ALA A 307 10.28 -7.60 21.11
CA ALA A 307 11.54 -7.58 21.85
C ALA A 307 12.77 -7.92 20.99
N PRO A 308 12.75 -8.94 20.10
CA PRO A 308 13.86 -9.22 19.18
C PRO A 308 14.16 -8.04 18.25
N TRP A 309 13.13 -7.39 17.72
CA TRP A 309 13.29 -6.19 16.89
C TRP A 309 13.93 -5.04 17.66
N VAL A 310 13.46 -4.79 18.88
CA VAL A 310 14.04 -3.76 19.76
C VAL A 310 15.50 -4.08 20.08
N ALA A 311 15.82 -5.33 20.42
CA ALA A 311 17.17 -5.76 20.75
C ALA A 311 18.10 -5.61 19.54
N TYR A 312 17.65 -6.02 18.36
CA TYR A 312 18.42 -5.89 17.12
C TYR A 312 18.70 -4.43 16.77
N LEU A 313 17.69 -3.57 16.77
CA LEU A 313 17.85 -2.16 16.45
C LEU A 313 18.73 -1.44 17.49
N ARG A 314 18.63 -1.79 18.77
CA ARG A 314 19.57 -1.30 19.80
C ARG A 314 20.98 -1.82 19.58
N GLY A 315 21.15 -3.05 19.12
CA GLY A 315 22.44 -3.62 18.72
C GLY A 315 23.09 -2.88 17.54
N LEU A 316 22.28 -2.32 16.62
CA LEU A 316 22.72 -1.39 15.58
C LEU A 316 23.03 0.02 16.11
N GLY A 317 22.79 0.27 17.40
CA GLY A 317 23.03 1.54 18.07
C GLY A 317 21.87 2.54 17.98
N CYS A 318 20.70 2.15 17.47
CA CYS A 318 19.53 3.03 17.40
C CYS A 318 19.08 3.46 18.81
N THR A 319 18.74 4.74 18.95
CA THR A 319 18.13 5.31 20.15
C THR A 319 16.73 4.76 20.37
N THR A 320 16.25 4.79 21.61
CA THR A 320 14.92 4.29 21.97
C THR A 320 13.80 4.94 21.15
N ALA A 321 13.92 6.24 20.82
CA ALA A 321 12.95 6.96 19.99
C ALA A 321 12.91 6.42 18.54
N GLN A 322 14.07 6.20 17.93
CA GLN A 322 14.15 5.64 16.57
C GLN A 322 13.60 4.21 16.52
N VAL A 323 13.89 3.42 17.56
CA VAL A 323 13.35 2.06 17.66
C VAL A 323 11.81 2.10 17.71
N ALA A 324 11.24 2.98 18.52
CA ALA A 324 9.79 3.16 18.60
C ALA A 324 9.19 3.55 17.24
N GLU A 325 9.85 4.45 16.52
CA GLU A 325 9.44 4.91 15.19
C GLU A 325 9.43 3.76 14.17
N VAL A 326 10.51 2.99 14.06
CA VAL A 326 10.59 1.82 13.15
C VAL A 326 9.50 0.80 13.46
N VAL A 327 9.34 0.46 14.75
CA VAL A 327 8.32 -0.52 15.19
C VAL A 327 6.91 -0.04 14.87
N CYS A 328 6.63 1.26 15.01
CA CYS A 328 5.30 1.82 14.75
C CYS A 328 5.00 2.06 13.26
N LEU A 329 6.01 2.36 12.44
CA LEU A 329 5.82 2.61 11.01
C LEU A 329 5.76 1.33 10.17
N CYS A 330 6.30 0.22 10.68
CA CYS A 330 6.47 -1.01 9.91
C CYS A 330 5.99 -2.29 10.61
N PRO A 331 4.79 -2.35 11.20
CA PRO A 331 4.37 -3.51 11.97
C PRO A 331 4.24 -4.80 11.14
N HIS A 332 4.01 -4.68 9.84
CA HIS A 332 4.01 -5.81 8.92
C HIS A 332 5.38 -6.50 8.81
N LEU A 333 6.49 -5.78 9.04
CA LEU A 333 7.84 -6.36 9.04
C LEU A 333 8.14 -7.15 10.33
N LEU A 334 7.43 -6.86 11.43
CA LEU A 334 7.62 -7.51 12.73
C LEU A 334 7.21 -9.00 12.72
N GLY A 335 6.59 -9.47 11.63
CA GLY A 335 6.37 -10.89 11.37
C GLY A 335 7.63 -11.68 11.00
N PHE A 336 8.69 -10.99 10.57
CA PHE A 336 9.95 -11.58 10.15
C PHE A 336 11.03 -11.37 11.21
N LYS A 337 12.11 -12.15 11.13
CA LYS A 337 13.29 -11.87 11.94
C LYS A 337 13.98 -10.61 11.44
N PRO A 338 14.45 -9.72 12.33
CA PRO A 338 15.08 -8.48 11.91
C PRO A 338 16.33 -8.73 11.05
N GLU A 339 17.07 -9.82 11.29
CA GLU A 339 18.23 -10.21 10.48
C GLU A 339 17.87 -10.51 9.02
N GLU A 340 16.70 -11.09 8.77
CA GLU A 340 16.24 -11.44 7.42
C GLU A 340 15.86 -10.17 6.63
N VAL A 341 15.32 -9.16 7.32
CA VAL A 341 14.91 -7.90 6.72
C VAL A 341 16.13 -6.99 6.49
N PHE A 342 16.92 -6.76 7.54
CA PHE A 342 18.04 -5.82 7.51
C PHE A 342 19.32 -6.42 6.95
N GLY A 343 19.57 -7.73 7.10
CA GLY A 343 20.83 -8.35 6.70
C GLY A 343 21.15 -8.13 5.22
N GLY A 344 20.14 -8.29 4.35
CA GLY A 344 20.30 -8.03 2.92
C GLY A 344 20.53 -6.56 2.60
N VAL A 345 19.89 -5.64 3.34
CA VAL A 345 20.05 -4.18 3.15
C VAL A 345 21.43 -3.74 3.61
N LEU A 346 21.87 -4.15 4.81
CA LEU A 346 23.18 -3.83 5.35
C LEU A 346 24.31 -4.39 4.46
N ALA A 347 24.14 -5.59 3.91
CA ALA A 347 25.08 -6.13 2.93
C ALA A 347 25.17 -5.23 1.68
N ALA A 348 24.03 -4.84 1.10
CA ALA A 348 24.00 -3.96 -0.07
C ALA A 348 24.62 -2.57 0.21
N LEU A 349 24.40 -2.03 1.41
CA LEU A 349 25.01 -0.77 1.86
C LEU A 349 26.53 -0.92 2.04
N SER A 350 26.97 -2.06 2.58
CA SER A 350 28.40 -2.35 2.80
C SER A 350 29.19 -2.44 1.48
N ASP A 351 28.56 -2.90 0.39
CA ASP A 351 29.18 -2.98 -0.95
C ASP A 351 29.58 -1.60 -1.50
N VAL A 352 28.98 -0.53 -0.97
CA VAL A 352 29.25 0.89 -1.31
C VAL A 352 30.06 1.59 -0.20
N GLY A 353 30.48 0.85 0.84
CA GLY A 353 31.28 1.37 1.94
C GLY A 353 30.50 2.10 3.02
N ILE A 354 29.18 1.92 3.09
CA ILE A 354 28.34 2.43 4.19
C ILE A 354 28.47 1.46 5.36
N SER A 355 29.01 1.94 6.49
CA SER A 355 29.17 1.14 7.70
C SER A 355 27.84 0.92 8.43
N ALA A 356 27.80 0.00 9.39
CA ALA A 356 26.61 -0.17 10.24
C ALA A 356 26.28 1.10 11.05
N ALA A 357 27.30 1.86 11.47
CA ALA A 357 27.12 3.14 12.16
C ALA A 357 26.53 4.20 11.23
N ASP A 358 27.01 4.26 9.99
CA ASP A 358 26.44 5.13 8.95
C ASP A 358 24.98 4.75 8.66
N ALA A 359 24.68 3.46 8.54
CA ALA A 359 23.32 2.97 8.31
C ALA A 359 22.38 3.35 9.46
N ARG A 360 22.86 3.30 10.72
CA ARG A 360 22.10 3.80 11.87
C ARG A 360 21.75 5.29 11.72
N ASP A 361 22.71 6.10 11.33
CA ASP A 361 22.48 7.54 11.14
C ASP A 361 21.53 7.79 9.94
N MET A 362 21.58 6.95 8.90
CA MET A 362 20.59 6.98 7.82
C MET A 362 19.17 6.64 8.29
N VAL A 363 19.01 5.62 9.15
CA VAL A 363 17.72 5.25 9.76
C VAL A 363 17.15 6.40 10.59
N SER A 364 18.01 7.23 11.18
CA SER A 364 17.60 8.46 11.88
C SER A 364 16.99 9.51 10.96
N ALA A 365 17.48 9.59 9.73
CA ALA A 365 17.07 10.59 8.77
C ALA A 365 15.86 10.12 7.96
N SER A 366 15.80 8.83 7.60
CA SER A 366 14.70 8.27 6.82
C SER A 366 14.59 6.76 6.91
N LEU A 367 13.36 6.25 6.96
CA LEU A 367 13.06 4.82 6.87
C LEU A 367 12.64 4.37 5.47
N ALA A 368 12.56 5.28 4.48
CA ALA A 368 12.02 4.98 3.16
C ALA A 368 12.72 3.79 2.47
N PHE A 369 14.04 3.70 2.62
CA PHE A 369 14.85 2.64 2.01
C PHE A 369 14.64 1.26 2.68
N LEU A 370 14.09 1.23 3.89
CA LEU A 370 13.81 0.00 4.64
C LEU A 370 12.40 -0.54 4.39
N ILE A 371 11.42 0.35 4.22
CA ILE A 371 10.01 -0.01 4.08
C ILE A 371 9.63 -0.41 2.66
N THR A 372 10.53 -0.21 1.70
CA THR A 372 10.29 -0.57 0.32
C THR A 372 10.19 -2.10 0.17
N PRO A 373 9.20 -2.64 -0.56
CA PRO A 373 9.12 -4.06 -0.83
C PRO A 373 10.43 -4.59 -1.41
N SER A 374 10.96 -5.67 -0.85
CA SER A 374 12.29 -6.18 -1.22
C SER A 374 13.39 -5.13 -1.07
N ALA A 375 13.41 -4.41 0.05
CA ALA A 375 14.35 -3.31 0.37
C ALA A 375 15.80 -3.60 -0.05
N SER A 376 16.32 -4.80 0.23
CA SER A 376 17.69 -5.16 -0.17
C SER A 376 17.90 -5.15 -1.69
N ALA A 377 16.93 -5.62 -2.47
CA ALA A 377 16.99 -5.60 -3.92
C ALA A 377 16.78 -4.18 -4.47
N ALA A 378 15.91 -3.39 -3.85
CA ALA A 378 15.70 -1.99 -4.22
C ALA A 378 16.98 -1.15 -4.03
N VAL A 379 17.62 -1.27 -2.86
CA VAL A 379 18.89 -0.59 -2.56
C VAL A 379 19.98 -0.99 -3.57
N ARG A 380 20.14 -2.29 -3.86
CA ARG A 380 21.10 -2.75 -4.88
C ARG A 380 20.80 -2.16 -6.25
N ALA A 381 19.55 -2.24 -6.70
CA ALA A 381 19.17 -1.74 -8.01
C ALA A 381 19.37 -0.22 -8.14
N ALA A 382 19.12 0.55 -7.07
CA ALA A 382 19.39 1.98 -7.03
C ALA A 382 20.90 2.28 -7.12
N VAL A 383 21.72 1.55 -6.35
CA VAL A 383 23.19 1.65 -6.40
C VAL A 383 23.72 1.30 -7.80
N ASP A 384 23.28 0.18 -8.36
CA ASP A 384 23.70 -0.29 -9.69
C ASP A 384 23.32 0.72 -10.77
N CYS A 385 22.12 1.30 -10.68
CA CYS A 385 21.67 2.36 -11.58
C CYS A 385 22.59 3.59 -11.49
N LEU A 386 22.91 4.08 -10.29
CA LEU A 386 23.80 5.23 -10.12
C LEU A 386 25.22 4.93 -10.64
N GLN A 387 25.73 3.71 -10.45
CA GLN A 387 27.03 3.30 -10.99
C GLN A 387 27.03 3.27 -12.53
N GLN A 388 25.97 2.73 -13.15
CA GLN A 388 25.80 2.75 -14.60
C GLN A 388 25.73 4.17 -15.17
N GLN A 389 25.24 5.12 -14.36
CA GLN A 389 25.18 6.54 -14.71
C GLN A 389 26.49 7.29 -14.43
N GLY A 390 27.55 6.59 -14.05
CA GLY A 390 28.91 7.13 -13.92
C GLY A 390 29.23 7.73 -12.56
N PHE A 391 28.46 7.46 -11.51
CA PHE A 391 28.82 7.84 -10.14
C PHE A 391 29.76 6.81 -9.51
N THR A 392 30.79 7.27 -8.79
CA THR A 392 31.68 6.38 -8.03
C THR A 392 31.00 5.88 -6.75
N LYS A 393 31.52 4.81 -6.15
CA LYS A 393 30.99 4.30 -4.87
C LYS A 393 31.06 5.36 -3.76
N GLU A 394 32.13 6.15 -3.71
CA GLU A 394 32.33 7.22 -2.74
C GLU A 394 31.31 8.35 -2.92
N GLN A 395 31.00 8.69 -4.17
CA GLN A 395 29.97 9.66 -4.52
C GLN A 395 28.57 9.18 -4.11
N ILE A 396 28.24 7.92 -4.41
CA ILE A 396 26.97 7.30 -4.01
C ILE A 396 26.85 7.26 -2.49
N ARG A 397 27.93 6.88 -1.79
CA ARG A 397 27.99 6.92 -0.33
C ARG A 397 27.68 8.32 0.20
N ALA A 398 28.34 9.36 -0.31
CA ALA A 398 28.09 10.74 0.13
C ALA A 398 26.62 11.18 -0.10
N MET A 399 26.03 10.80 -1.24
CA MET A 399 24.61 11.09 -1.52
C MET A 399 23.66 10.31 -0.59
N ALA A 400 23.92 9.03 -0.35
CA ALA A 400 23.08 8.19 0.50
C ALA A 400 23.12 8.62 1.97
N LEU A 401 24.29 9.03 2.49
CA LEU A 401 24.42 9.54 3.85
C LEU A 401 23.71 10.88 4.05
N THR A 402 23.66 11.72 3.01
CA THR A 402 22.96 12.99 3.09
C THR A 402 21.46 12.83 2.88
N ARG A 403 21.02 11.92 2.00
CA ARG A 403 19.62 11.62 1.68
C ARG A 403 19.37 10.13 1.45
N PRO A 404 19.03 9.37 2.51
CA PRO A 404 18.77 7.94 2.40
C PRO A 404 17.55 7.61 1.54
N GLU A 405 16.60 8.56 1.36
CA GLU A 405 15.42 8.35 0.51
C GLU A 405 15.80 8.01 -0.93
N LEU A 406 16.96 8.49 -1.39
CA LEU A 406 17.49 8.21 -2.73
C LEU A 406 17.54 6.71 -3.03
N LEU A 407 17.85 5.88 -2.03
CA LEU A 407 17.98 4.43 -2.18
C LEU A 407 16.61 3.71 -2.23
N ALA A 408 15.52 4.42 -1.95
CA ALA A 408 14.15 3.90 -2.09
C ALA A 408 13.56 4.18 -3.48
N VAL A 409 14.18 5.07 -4.26
CA VAL A 409 13.69 5.48 -5.58
C VAL A 409 13.89 4.35 -6.59
N LYS A 410 12.89 4.11 -7.43
CA LYS A 410 12.97 3.07 -8.46
C LYS A 410 14.06 3.43 -9.48
N PRO A 411 14.82 2.44 -10.00
CA PRO A 411 15.87 2.70 -11.00
C PRO A 411 15.40 3.48 -12.24
N GLN A 412 14.17 3.24 -12.69
CA GLN A 412 13.58 3.94 -13.83
C GLN A 412 13.35 5.43 -13.54
N ASP A 413 12.90 5.76 -12.32
CA ASP A 413 12.65 7.14 -11.92
C ASP A 413 13.97 7.88 -11.65
N LEU A 414 14.98 7.19 -11.12
CA LEU A 414 16.35 7.70 -11.01
C LEU A 414 16.93 8.06 -12.37
N ASP A 415 16.84 7.14 -13.34
CA ASP A 415 17.34 7.34 -14.70
C ASP A 415 16.63 8.52 -15.40
N ARG A 416 15.29 8.60 -15.30
CA ARG A 416 14.52 9.73 -15.83
C ARG A 416 14.91 11.07 -15.20
N SER A 417 15.07 11.10 -13.88
CA SER A 417 15.46 12.32 -13.17
C SER A 417 16.88 12.75 -13.53
N LEU A 418 17.81 11.80 -13.65
CA LEU A 418 19.18 12.08 -14.11
C LEU A 418 19.21 12.59 -15.56
N ARG A 419 18.42 11.99 -16.46
CA ARG A 419 18.28 12.46 -17.84
C ARG A 419 17.76 13.89 -17.88
N PHE A 420 16.72 14.18 -17.10
CA PHE A 420 16.15 15.53 -17.00
C PHE A 420 17.18 16.56 -16.51
N VAL A 421 17.93 16.23 -15.46
CA VAL A 421 19.00 17.11 -14.94
C VAL A 421 20.07 17.38 -16.01
N ARG A 422 20.49 16.36 -16.77
CA ARG A 422 21.55 16.51 -17.79
C ARG A 422 21.08 17.23 -19.05
N GLU A 423 19.94 16.81 -19.59
CA GLU A 423 19.48 17.24 -20.91
C GLU A 423 18.64 18.52 -20.84
N THR A 424 17.86 18.70 -19.77
CA THR A 424 16.90 19.81 -19.67
C THR A 424 17.41 20.94 -18.78
N ILE A 425 17.99 20.62 -17.62
CA ILE A 425 18.56 21.60 -16.69
C ILE A 425 19.99 21.99 -17.11
N GLY A 426 20.71 21.11 -17.82
CA GLY A 426 22.11 21.33 -18.19
C GLY A 426 23.08 21.13 -17.02
N GLY A 427 22.71 20.30 -16.04
CA GLY A 427 23.54 19.93 -14.90
C GLY A 427 24.47 18.75 -15.18
N ASP A 428 25.56 18.67 -14.42
CA ASP A 428 26.51 17.56 -14.41
C ASP A 428 26.36 16.68 -13.15
N ASN A 429 27.15 15.62 -13.03
CA ASN A 429 27.17 14.80 -11.81
C ASN A 429 27.54 15.63 -10.56
N GLY A 430 28.34 16.70 -10.71
CA GLY A 430 28.64 17.65 -9.64
C GLY A 430 27.42 18.40 -9.12
N THR A 431 26.49 18.72 -10.02
CA THR A 431 25.20 19.36 -9.69
C THR A 431 24.36 18.43 -8.81
N VAL A 432 24.27 17.15 -9.18
CA VAL A 432 23.56 16.12 -8.40
C VAL A 432 24.20 15.90 -7.04
N LEU A 433 25.54 15.82 -6.96
CA LEU A 433 26.25 15.66 -5.69
C LEU A 433 26.02 16.81 -4.73
N SER A 434 25.84 18.02 -5.26
CA SER A 434 25.58 19.20 -4.46
C SER A 434 24.11 19.29 -4.00
N CYS A 435 23.18 18.68 -4.75
CA CYS A 435 21.78 18.59 -4.38
C CYS A 435 21.16 17.22 -4.72
N PRO A 436 21.35 16.19 -3.87
CA PRO A 436 20.77 14.86 -4.13
C PRO A 436 19.22 14.83 -4.15
N LEU A 437 18.52 15.88 -3.67
CA LEU A 437 17.05 15.97 -3.74
C LEU A 437 16.51 15.97 -5.16
N LEU A 438 17.33 16.37 -6.13
CA LEU A 438 16.95 16.34 -7.54
C LEU A 438 16.55 14.92 -7.99
N LEU A 439 17.02 13.90 -7.28
CA LEU A 439 16.73 12.49 -7.57
C LEU A 439 15.81 11.82 -6.53
N ALA A 440 15.75 12.33 -5.31
CA ALA A 440 15.02 11.68 -4.20
C ALA A 440 13.49 11.76 -4.35
N ASN A 441 12.98 12.81 -5.03
CA ASN A 441 11.55 12.98 -5.27
C ASN A 441 11.19 12.56 -6.70
N PRO A 442 10.00 11.98 -6.94
CA PRO A 442 9.55 11.69 -8.29
C PRO A 442 9.55 12.94 -9.16
N LEU A 443 10.12 12.84 -10.37
CA LEU A 443 10.27 13.96 -11.31
C LEU A 443 8.96 14.72 -11.51
N GLY A 444 7.83 14.01 -11.59
CA GLY A 444 6.51 14.60 -11.80
C GLY A 444 5.96 15.45 -10.66
N GLN A 445 6.43 15.27 -9.43
CA GLN A 445 5.79 15.92 -8.28
C GLN A 445 6.33 17.31 -7.97
N VAL A 446 7.64 17.52 -8.14
CA VAL A 446 8.32 18.75 -7.70
C VAL A 446 9.19 19.30 -8.81
N LEU A 447 10.20 18.55 -9.25
CA LEU A 447 11.23 19.07 -10.15
C LEU A 447 10.68 19.43 -11.54
N GLY A 448 9.91 18.53 -12.15
CA GLY A 448 9.28 18.71 -13.46
C GLY A 448 8.38 19.95 -13.53
N PRO A 449 7.30 20.05 -12.71
CA PRO A 449 6.37 21.17 -12.80
C PRO A 449 7.06 22.50 -12.46
N ARG A 450 7.99 22.52 -11.50
CA ARG A 450 8.72 23.76 -11.16
C ARG A 450 9.60 24.23 -12.30
N TYR A 451 10.36 23.32 -12.90
CA TYR A 451 11.24 23.69 -14.01
C TYR A 451 10.44 24.14 -15.25
N SER A 452 9.36 23.44 -15.60
CA SER A 452 8.47 23.86 -16.68
C SER A 452 7.83 25.23 -16.41
N PHE A 453 7.44 25.51 -15.15
CA PHE A 453 6.86 26.81 -14.79
C PHE A 453 7.88 27.94 -14.94
N ILE A 454 9.10 27.80 -14.41
CA ILE A 454 10.13 28.84 -14.56
C ILE A 454 10.60 29.00 -16.00
N GLN A 455 10.54 27.94 -16.81
CA GLN A 455 10.82 28.02 -18.23
C GLN A 455 9.76 28.87 -18.94
N LYS A 456 8.47 28.67 -18.64
CA LYS A 456 7.37 29.53 -19.15
C LYS A 456 7.52 30.99 -18.70
N GLN A 457 8.04 31.22 -17.50
CA GLN A 457 8.31 32.57 -16.96
C GLN A 457 9.64 33.18 -17.44
N GLY A 458 10.43 32.48 -18.27
CA GLY A 458 11.73 32.98 -18.75
C GLY A 458 12.85 33.00 -17.69
N LEU A 459 12.64 32.35 -16.54
CA LEU A 459 13.55 32.35 -15.38
C LEU A 459 14.48 31.12 -15.32
N ALA A 460 14.40 30.22 -16.31
CA ALA A 460 15.23 29.00 -16.36
C ALA A 460 16.75 29.29 -16.28
N HIS A 461 17.21 30.42 -16.81
CA HIS A 461 18.61 30.86 -16.79
C HIS A 461 19.22 31.02 -15.38
N LYS A 462 18.40 31.09 -14.33
CA LYS A 462 18.85 31.12 -12.92
C LYS A 462 19.31 29.76 -12.40
N TYR A 463 18.97 28.69 -13.13
CA TYR A 463 19.20 27.30 -12.74
C TYR A 463 19.97 26.51 -13.81
N THR A 464 20.44 27.16 -14.87
CA THR A 464 21.33 26.55 -15.86
C THR A 464 22.77 27.01 -15.58
N LYS A 465 23.72 26.09 -15.64
CA LYS A 465 25.15 26.43 -15.54
C LYS A 465 25.52 27.18 -16.83
N ARG A 466 25.85 28.48 -16.73
CA ARG A 466 26.43 29.21 -17.87
C ARG A 466 27.85 28.69 -18.07
N ASP A 467 28.12 28.07 -19.21
CA ASP A 467 29.48 27.90 -19.69
C ASP A 467 30.08 29.29 -19.91
N VAL A 468 31.03 29.66 -19.06
CA VAL A 468 31.93 30.76 -19.35
C VAL A 468 32.98 30.22 -20.32
N VAL A 469 33.06 30.88 -21.48
CA VAL A 469 34.10 30.87 -22.53
C VAL A 469 33.77 30.09 -23.82
N ALA A 470 33.34 30.85 -24.83
CA ALA A 470 33.81 30.69 -26.21
C ALA A 470 33.83 32.06 -26.90
N GLY A 471 34.93 32.80 -26.76
CA GLY A 471 35.14 34.05 -27.47
C GLY A 471 36.54 34.59 -27.27
N GLY A 472 37.42 34.39 -28.26
CA GLY A 472 38.71 35.10 -28.29
C GLY A 472 39.83 34.36 -29.01
N ALA A 473 39.73 34.20 -30.31
CA ALA A 473 40.90 34.05 -31.18
C ALA A 473 40.68 34.92 -32.42
N ASP A 474 41.10 36.20 -32.36
CA ASP A 474 41.90 36.82 -33.42
C ASP A 474 42.43 38.22 -33.02
N ARG A 475 43.76 38.36 -33.21
CA ARG A 475 44.54 39.50 -33.74
C ARG A 475 44.56 40.91 -33.09
N THR A 476 45.75 41.17 -32.55
CA THR A 476 46.74 42.26 -32.89
C THR A 476 46.49 43.73 -32.54
N ASP A 477 47.59 44.28 -32.02
CA ASP A 477 48.15 45.64 -32.12
C ASP A 477 47.87 46.64 -30.99
N GLY A 478 48.98 47.24 -30.56
CA GLY A 478 49.11 47.96 -29.30
C GLY A 478 48.96 49.46 -29.40
N ALA A 479 48.91 50.09 -28.22
CA ALA A 479 49.37 51.45 -27.98
C ALA A 479 49.42 51.70 -26.46
N SER A 480 50.48 52.39 -26.07
CA SER A 480 50.79 52.97 -24.76
C SER A 480 49.68 53.81 -24.13
N GLY A 481 49.59 53.79 -22.79
CA GLY A 481 48.84 54.80 -22.02
C GLY A 481 48.88 54.56 -20.52
N SER A 482 49.68 55.37 -19.82
CA SER A 482 49.73 55.54 -18.36
C SER A 482 48.41 56.08 -17.79
N GLY A 483 48.03 55.67 -16.57
CA GLY A 483 47.00 56.36 -15.78
C GLY A 483 46.49 55.57 -14.59
N SER A 484 46.66 56.13 -13.40
CA SER A 484 46.11 55.71 -12.11
C SER A 484 44.58 55.81 -12.05
N ASP A 485 43.92 54.92 -11.32
CA ASP A 485 43.10 55.23 -10.13
C ASP A 485 42.25 54.02 -9.70
N GLY A 486 42.11 53.88 -8.38
CA GLY A 486 41.55 52.70 -7.74
C GLY A 486 40.05 52.51 -7.91
N SER A 487 39.62 51.26 -7.74
CA SER A 487 38.32 50.89 -7.15
C SER A 487 38.36 49.41 -6.81
N ALA A 488 38.24 49.09 -5.53
CA ALA A 488 38.09 47.74 -5.04
C ALA A 488 36.74 47.18 -5.49
N SER A 489 36.75 46.27 -6.46
CA SER A 489 35.61 45.41 -6.77
C SER A 489 35.79 44.08 -6.03
N SER A 490 34.88 43.84 -5.09
CA SER A 490 34.76 42.60 -4.34
C SER A 490 34.55 41.42 -5.29
N SER A 491 35.45 40.45 -5.17
CA SER A 491 35.41 39.11 -5.76
C SER A 491 34.12 38.37 -5.38
N GLY A 492 33.18 38.27 -6.32
CA GLY A 492 32.00 37.41 -6.22
C GLY A 492 32.35 35.96 -6.57
N ASN A 493 32.57 35.13 -5.54
CA ASN A 493 32.85 33.70 -5.68
C ASN A 493 31.62 32.91 -6.18
N SER A 494 31.88 31.82 -6.89
CA SER A 494 30.96 30.91 -7.60
C SER A 494 30.02 30.05 -6.72
N THR A 495 29.64 30.51 -5.53
CA THR A 495 28.77 29.77 -4.59
C THR A 495 27.27 29.92 -4.88
N GLY A 496 26.85 30.92 -5.67
CA GLY A 496 25.43 31.21 -5.90
C GLY A 496 24.65 30.16 -6.71
N GLY A 497 25.33 29.37 -7.55
CA GLY A 497 24.68 28.36 -8.40
C GLY A 497 24.23 27.10 -7.64
N PHE A 498 24.77 26.83 -6.45
CA PHE A 498 24.42 25.64 -5.67
C PHE A 498 23.25 25.88 -4.70
N GLU A 499 23.08 27.12 -4.22
CA GLU A 499 21.92 27.49 -3.41
C GLU A 499 20.63 27.52 -4.23
N SER A 500 20.70 27.84 -5.52
CA SER A 500 19.52 27.87 -6.38
C SER A 500 18.85 26.48 -6.45
N TYR A 501 19.58 25.40 -6.72
CA TYR A 501 18.98 24.06 -6.77
C TYR A 501 18.37 23.60 -5.44
N LYS A 502 18.86 24.08 -4.30
CA LYS A 502 18.23 23.81 -2.99
C LYS A 502 16.89 24.53 -2.88
N LEU A 503 16.82 25.79 -3.32
CA LEU A 503 15.57 26.55 -3.39
C LEU A 503 14.58 25.92 -4.36
N LEU A 504 15.04 25.34 -5.47
CA LEU A 504 14.19 24.60 -6.42
C LEU A 504 13.46 23.42 -5.76
N MET A 505 13.96 22.90 -4.64
CA MET A 505 13.38 21.79 -3.89
C MET A 505 12.81 22.21 -2.53
N ALA A 506 12.71 23.52 -2.23
CA ALA A 506 12.12 24.07 -1.00
C ALA A 506 10.58 23.94 -0.97
N GLU A 507 9.90 24.38 0.08
CA GLU A 507 8.43 24.47 0.09
C GLU A 507 7.92 25.42 -1.01
N ASP A 508 6.72 25.15 -1.55
CA ASP A 508 6.13 25.92 -2.66
C ASP A 508 6.13 27.43 -2.37
N ASP A 509 5.75 27.81 -1.14
CA ASP A 509 5.72 29.21 -0.69
C ASP A 509 7.11 29.87 -0.71
N ALA A 510 8.10 29.22 -0.12
CA ALA A 510 9.46 29.73 -0.03
C ALA A 510 10.13 29.82 -1.42
N TRP A 511 9.89 28.82 -2.27
CA TRP A 511 10.42 28.80 -3.63
C TRP A 511 9.81 29.90 -4.49
N CYS A 512 8.49 30.05 -4.51
CA CYS A 512 7.83 31.11 -5.26
C CYS A 512 8.25 32.50 -4.75
N ALA A 513 8.31 32.70 -3.43
CA ALA A 513 8.76 33.95 -2.84
C ALA A 513 10.19 34.31 -3.26
N SER A 514 11.10 33.33 -3.32
CA SER A 514 12.50 33.54 -3.75
C SER A 514 12.64 34.05 -5.19
N LEU A 515 11.63 33.80 -6.03
CA LEU A 515 11.60 34.19 -7.43
C LEU A 515 10.67 35.38 -7.71
N GLY A 516 9.95 35.88 -6.68
CA GLY A 516 8.91 36.90 -6.84
C GLY A 516 7.68 36.40 -7.60
N LEU A 517 7.38 35.09 -7.51
CA LEU A 517 6.26 34.43 -8.19
C LEU A 517 5.08 34.22 -7.24
N SER A 518 3.88 34.12 -7.80
CA SER A 518 2.68 33.78 -7.04
C SER A 518 2.56 32.27 -6.83
N VAL A 519 2.39 31.86 -5.57
CA VAL A 519 2.18 30.45 -5.21
C VAL A 519 0.88 29.92 -5.81
N ASN A 520 -0.18 30.73 -5.81
CA ASN A 520 -1.48 30.33 -6.33
C ASN A 520 -1.42 30.05 -7.85
N GLU A 521 -0.63 30.84 -8.59
CA GLU A 521 -0.43 30.62 -10.03
C GLU A 521 0.35 29.33 -10.29
N TYR A 522 1.40 29.07 -9.51
CA TYR A 522 2.15 27.83 -9.60
C TYR A 522 1.29 26.60 -9.23
N GLN A 523 0.49 26.68 -8.17
CA GLN A 523 -0.39 25.57 -7.77
C GLN A 523 -1.43 25.26 -8.84
N GLY A 524 -2.02 26.28 -9.47
CA GLY A 524 -2.92 26.11 -10.61
C GLY A 524 -2.20 25.47 -11.81
N PHE A 525 -0.98 25.92 -12.12
CA PHE A 525 -0.16 25.33 -13.18
C PHE A 525 0.20 23.86 -12.91
N LYS A 526 0.58 23.55 -11.67
CA LYS A 526 1.01 22.21 -11.25
C LYS A 526 -0.08 21.16 -11.47
N LEU A 527 -1.35 21.50 -11.22
CA LEU A 527 -2.48 20.60 -11.46
C LEU A 527 -2.61 20.23 -12.94
N VAL A 528 -2.56 21.22 -13.83
CA VAL A 528 -2.63 21.00 -15.29
C VAL A 528 -1.44 20.20 -15.78
N TRP A 529 -0.24 20.56 -15.29
CA TRP A 529 1.00 19.86 -15.65
C TRP A 529 0.97 18.39 -15.23
N ASP A 530 0.44 18.07 -14.06
CA ASP A 530 0.35 16.69 -13.55
C ASP A 530 -0.57 15.82 -14.42
N GLU A 531 -1.70 16.36 -14.89
CA GLU A 531 -2.59 15.68 -15.83
C GLU A 531 -1.89 15.39 -17.18
N GLU A 532 -1.23 16.41 -17.75
CA GLU A 532 -0.49 16.28 -19.02
C GLU A 532 0.68 15.31 -18.93
N TYR A 533 1.47 15.41 -17.86
CA TYR A 533 2.65 14.57 -17.64
C TYR A 533 2.28 13.11 -17.37
N SER A 534 1.21 12.87 -16.59
CA SER A 534 0.72 11.50 -16.35
C SER A 534 0.27 10.82 -17.64
N LEU A 535 -0.40 11.55 -18.54
CA LEU A 535 -0.79 11.04 -19.85
C LEU A 535 0.43 10.66 -20.72
N GLN A 536 1.47 11.50 -20.73
CA GLN A 536 2.72 11.20 -21.44
C GLN A 536 3.39 9.94 -20.87
N LEU A 537 3.47 9.83 -19.55
CA LEU A 537 4.09 8.68 -18.88
C LEU A 537 3.39 7.36 -19.23
N HIS A 538 2.05 7.38 -19.31
CA HIS A 538 1.27 6.21 -19.73
C HIS A 538 1.54 5.81 -21.18
N GLN A 539 1.71 6.78 -22.08
CA GLN A 539 2.03 6.52 -23.48
C GLN A 539 3.45 5.96 -23.64
N GLU A 540 4.43 6.55 -22.94
CA GLU A 540 5.81 6.08 -22.94
C GLU A 540 5.91 4.66 -22.37
N ALA A 541 5.31 4.40 -21.20
CA ALA A 541 5.29 3.07 -20.59
C ALA A 541 4.61 2.03 -21.50
N ALA A 542 3.52 2.39 -22.19
CA ALA A 542 2.88 1.52 -23.17
C ALA A 542 3.81 1.23 -24.36
N SER A 543 4.60 2.21 -24.81
CA SER A 543 5.56 2.06 -25.91
C SER A 543 6.76 1.19 -25.52
N GLU A 544 7.31 1.37 -24.31
CA GLU A 544 8.41 0.57 -23.77
C GLU A 544 7.98 -0.89 -23.57
N PHE A 545 6.78 -1.11 -23.02
CA PHE A 545 6.20 -2.45 -22.87
C PHE A 545 6.01 -3.13 -24.23
N LYS A 546 5.51 -2.42 -25.24
CA LYS A 546 5.45 -2.93 -26.62
C LYS A 546 6.83 -3.28 -27.17
N ALA A 547 7.85 -2.47 -26.90
CA ALA A 547 9.22 -2.73 -27.34
C ALA A 547 9.84 -3.96 -26.65
N GLU A 548 9.57 -4.18 -25.36
CA GLU A 548 9.95 -5.42 -24.67
C GLU A 548 9.24 -6.65 -25.22
N LEU A 549 7.93 -6.57 -25.46
CA LEU A 549 7.18 -7.67 -26.08
C LEU A 549 7.72 -8.00 -27.47
N LYS A 550 8.19 -7.00 -28.23
CA LYS A 550 8.85 -7.19 -29.52
C LYS A 550 10.22 -7.86 -29.37
N LYS A 551 11.02 -7.46 -28.38
CA LYS A 551 12.32 -8.11 -28.07
C LYS A 551 12.16 -9.56 -27.66
N LEU A 552 11.09 -9.88 -26.94
CA LEU A 552 10.77 -11.25 -26.51
C LEU A 552 10.10 -12.09 -27.62
N GLY A 553 9.86 -11.51 -28.81
CA GLY A 553 9.21 -12.20 -29.93
C GLY A 553 7.72 -12.50 -29.69
N ILE A 554 7.09 -11.83 -28.73
CA ILE A 554 5.68 -12.04 -28.33
C ILE A 554 4.74 -11.13 -29.12
N TYR A 555 5.23 -10.03 -29.67
CA TYR A 555 4.44 -9.02 -30.39
C TYR A 555 5.11 -8.61 -31.71
N GLU A 556 4.44 -8.88 -32.84
CA GLU A 556 4.90 -8.52 -34.20
C GLU A 556 4.05 -7.41 -34.87
N GLY A 557 3.08 -6.81 -34.16
CA GLY A 557 2.18 -5.78 -34.70
C GLY A 557 2.70 -4.35 -34.59
N THR A 558 2.05 -3.42 -35.30
CA THR A 558 2.19 -1.95 -35.14
C THR A 558 1.53 -1.45 -33.86
#